data_AF-A0A419A8H7-F1
#
_entry.id   AF-A0A419A8H7-F1
#
_cell.length_a   1.000
_cell.length_b   1.000
_cell.length_c   1.000
_cell.angle_alpha   90.00
_cell.angle_beta   90.00
_cell.angle_gamma   90.00
#
_symmetry.space_group_name_H-M   'P 1'
#
loop_
_entity.id
_entity.type
_entity.pdbx_description
1 polymer ?
#
loop_
_entity_poly.entity_id
_entity_poly.type
_entity_poly.pdbx_seq_one_letter_code
_entity_poly.pdbx_strand_id
1 'polypeptide(L)' 'MTAPTLKDWQQERILDALSEGFGVEDIAERTKWSVDAIRQFVFSMPVELRREIYSTETPGEGMVK' A
#
# COMPACT_ATOMS: atom_id res chain seq x y z
N MET A 1 -5.69 -19.29 18.82
CA MET A 1 -5.57 -18.73 17.47
C MET A 1 -6.75 -17.79 17.29
N THR A 2 -6.53 -16.49 17.38
CA THR A 2 -7.60 -15.48 17.26
C THR A 2 -7.94 -15.35 15.77
N ALA A 3 -9.22 -15.46 15.42
CA ALA A 3 -9.63 -15.28 14.03
C ALA A 3 -9.32 -13.84 13.58
N PRO A 4 -8.79 -13.64 12.36
CA PRO A 4 -8.55 -12.31 11.82
C PRO A 4 -9.86 -11.52 11.81
N THR A 5 -9.80 -10.29 12.31
CA THR A 5 -10.96 -9.40 12.32
C THR A 5 -11.23 -8.89 10.90
N LEU A 6 -12.43 -8.37 10.65
CA LEU A 6 -12.76 -7.73 9.38
C LEU A 6 -11.74 -6.64 8.99
N LYS A 7 -11.16 -5.97 9.99
CA LYS A 7 -10.14 -4.94 9.81
C LYS A 7 -8.82 -5.55 9.31
N ASP A 8 -8.40 -6.68 9.86
CA ASP A 8 -7.18 -7.38 9.41
C ASP A 8 -7.29 -7.78 7.94
N TRP A 9 -8.42 -8.36 7.54
CA TRP A 9 -8.69 -8.70 6.13
C TRP A 9 -8.66 -7.48 5.21
N GLN A 10 -9.18 -6.34 5.66
CA GLN A 10 -9.15 -5.11 4.86
C GLN A 10 -7.74 -4.53 4.74
N GLN A 11 -6.94 -4.60 5.81
CA GLN A 11 -5.55 -4.15 5.79
C GLN A 11 -4.69 -5.01 4.87
N GLU A 12 -4.89 -6.34 4.87
CA GLU A 12 -4.20 -7.23 3.93
C GLU A 12 -4.51 -6.88 2.47
N ARG A 13 -5.78 -6.60 2.14
CA ARG A 13 -6.14 -6.19 0.76
C ARG A 13 -5.55 -4.85 0.33
N ILE A 14 -5.37 -3.92 1.27
CA ILE A 14 -4.70 -2.65 1.00
C ILE A 14 -3.22 -2.91 0.72
N LEU A 15 -2.56 -3.74 1.54
CA LEU A 15 -1.15 -4.11 1.35
C LEU A 15 -0.90 -4.84 0.03
N ASP A 16 -1.77 -5.80 -0.31
CA ASP A 16 -1.69 -6.56 -1.56
C ASP A 16 -1.77 -5.62 -2.77
N ALA A 17 -2.76 -4.72 -2.78
CA ALA A 17 -2.92 -3.76 -3.86
C ALA A 17 -1.79 -2.71 -3.93
N LEU A 18 -1.24 -2.28 -2.79
CA LEU A 18 -0.05 -1.43 -2.76
C LEU A 18 1.17 -2.16 -3.33
N SER A 19 1.33 -3.45 -3.02
CA SER A 19 2.42 -4.29 -3.54
C SER A 19 2.29 -4.56 -5.04
N GLU A 20 1.07 -4.62 -5.57
CA GLU A 20 0.80 -4.70 -7.00
C GLU A 20 1.05 -3.36 -7.74
N GLY A 21 1.31 -2.27 -7.01
CA GLY A 21 1.57 -0.94 -7.57
C GLY A 21 0.30 -0.12 -7.85
N PHE A 22 -0.84 -0.46 -7.24
CA PHE A 22 -2.04 0.36 -7.36
C PHE A 22 -1.92 1.68 -6.58
N GLY A 23 -2.44 2.76 -7.18
CA GLY A 23 -2.54 4.04 -6.51
C GLY A 23 -3.53 4.01 -5.35
N VAL A 24 -3.33 4.88 -4.36
CA VAL A 24 -4.21 4.97 -3.18
C VAL A 24 -5.69 5.24 -3.51
N GLU A 25 -5.97 5.86 -4.67
CA GLU A 25 -7.31 6.13 -5.17
C GLU A 25 -8.00 4.85 -5.69
N ASP A 26 -7.32 4.07 -6.54
CA ASP A 26 -7.80 2.76 -7.00
C ASP A 26 -8.05 1.80 -5.83
N ILE A 27 -7.16 1.81 -4.84
CA ILE A 27 -7.28 0.96 -3.64
C ILE A 27 -8.51 1.38 -2.83
N ALA A 28 -8.76 2.68 -2.69
CA ALA A 28 -9.95 3.20 -2.02
C ALA A 28 -11.24 2.69 -2.67
N GLU A 29 -11.32 2.71 -4.00
CA GLU A 29 -12.49 2.23 -4.74
C GLU A 29 -12.73 0.72 -4.57
N ARG A 30 -11.65 -0.07 -4.59
CA ARG A 30 -11.67 -1.53 -4.46
C ARG A 30 -12.01 -2.00 -3.05
N THR A 31 -11.45 -1.33 -2.04
CA THR A 31 -11.58 -1.73 -0.63
C THR A 31 -12.76 -1.06 0.07
N LYS A 32 -13.39 -0.05 -0.58
CA LYS A 32 -14.42 0.82 0.00
C LYS A 32 -13.92 1.62 1.21
N TRP A 33 -12.61 1.84 1.30
CA TRP A 33 -12.00 2.71 2.30
C TRP A 33 -11.88 4.13 1.77
N SER A 34 -11.77 5.09 2.67
CA SER A 34 -11.43 6.46 2.29
C SER A 34 -9.95 6.55 1.94
N VAL A 35 -9.62 7.34 0.91
CA VAL A 35 -8.24 7.65 0.53
C VAL A 35 -7.43 8.14 1.73
N ASP A 36 -8.02 8.97 2.59
CA ASP A 36 -7.37 9.48 3.80
C ASP A 36 -7.02 8.36 4.80
N ALA A 37 -7.93 7.39 4.99
CA ALA A 37 -7.70 6.25 5.85
C ALA A 37 -6.58 5.33 5.32
N ILE A 38 -6.51 5.15 3.99
CA ILE A 38 -5.41 4.41 3.36
C ILE A 38 -4.09 5.18 3.52
N ARG A 39 -4.09 6.50 3.29
CA ARG A 39 -2.91 7.34 3.49
C ARG A 39 -2.42 7.28 4.93
N GLN A 40 -3.31 7.40 5.92
CA GLN A 40 -3.01 7.23 7.34
C GLN A 40 -2.44 5.86 7.64
N PHE A 41 -3.02 4.80 7.07
CA PHE A 41 -2.53 3.44 7.24
C PHE A 41 -1.11 3.29 6.70
N VAL A 42 -0.85 3.74 5.46
CA VAL A 42 0.48 3.74 4.85
C VAL A 42 1.45 4.60 5.67
N PHE A 43 1.04 5.76 6.17
CA PHE A 43 1.87 6.63 7.02
C PHE A 43 2.24 5.99 8.36
N SER A 44 1.32 5.18 8.90
CA SER A 44 1.51 4.42 10.13
C SER A 44 2.44 3.22 9.93
N MET A 45 2.74 2.82 8.69
CA MET A 45 3.67 1.74 8.41
C MET A 45 5.14 2.17 8.63
N PRO A 46 6.01 1.21 9.02
CA PRO A 46 7.45 1.38 9.01
C PRO A 46 7.94 2.02 7.70
N VAL A 47 8.91 2.92 7.80
CA VAL A 47 9.48 3.61 6.62
C VAL A 47 10.09 2.65 5.61
N GLU A 48 10.59 1.49 6.07
CA GLU A 48 11.16 0.44 5.23
C GLU A 48 10.10 -0.16 4.30
N LEU A 49 8.94 -0.52 4.83
CA LEU A 49 7.82 -1.06 4.03
C LEU A 49 7.25 -0.01 3.08
N ARG A 50 7.16 1.26 3.51
CA ARG A 50 6.80 2.36 2.62
C ARG A 50 7.78 2.49 1.46
N ARG A 51 9.08 2.35 1.72
CA ARG A 51 10.10 2.40 0.69
C ARG A 51 9.97 1.25 -0.30
N GLU A 52 9.66 0.02 0.13
CA GLU A 52 9.47 -1.09 -0.81
C GLU A 52 8.26 -0.86 -1.74
N ILE A 53 7.15 -0.36 -1.19
CA ILE A 53 5.94 -0.05 -1.95
C ILE A 53 6.16 1.06 -2.99
N TYR A 54 6.88 2.13 -2.63
CA TYR A 54 7.13 3.25 -3.55
C TYR A 54 8.41 3.09 -4.40
N SER A 55 9.29 2.12 -4.10
CA SER A 55 10.50 1.87 -4.90
C SER A 55 10.19 1.14 -6.21
N THR A 56 9.04 0.48 -6.32
CA THR A 56 8.59 -0.17 -7.56
C THR A 56 8.27 0.85 -8.67
N GLU A 57 8.16 2.14 -8.35
CA GLU A 57 8.01 3.25 -9.31
C GLU A 57 9.34 3.84 -9.81
N THR A 58 10.44 3.07 -9.82
CA THR A 58 11.64 3.44 -10.59
C THR A 58 11.96 2.44 -11.71
N PRO A 59 11.23 2.47 -12.84
CA PRO A 59 11.81 2.04 -14.10
C PRO A 59 12.83 3.09 -14.59
N GLY A 60 14.09 2.90 -14.19
CA GLY A 60 15.26 3.44 -14.89
C GLY A 60 15.81 4.78 -14.40
N GLU A 61 16.81 4.71 -13.53
CA GLU A 61 17.97 5.60 -13.68
C GLU A 61 19.00 4.86 -14.53
N GLY A 62 18.83 4.98 -15.85
CA GLY A 62 19.84 4.58 -16.80
C GLY A 62 21.13 5.37 -16.57
N MET A 63 22.23 4.64 -16.43
CA MET A 63 23.51 4.92 -17.07
C MET A 63 23.70 6.36 -17.62
N VAL A 64 24.32 7.24 -16.82
CA VAL A 64 25.27 8.29 -17.24
C VAL A 64 26.05 8.66 -15.96
N LYS A 65 27.35 8.38 -15.84
CA LYS A 65 28.46 8.85 -16.67
C LYS A 65 29.59 7.83 -16.70
#